data_AF-W2R5U6-F1
#
_entry.id   AF-W2R5U6-F1
#
_cell.length_a   1.000
_cell.length_b   1.000
_cell.length_c   1.000
_cell.angle_alpha   90.00
_cell.angle_beta   90.00
_cell.angle_gamma   90.00
#
_symmetry.space_group_name_H-M   'P 1'
#
loop_
_entity.id
_entity.type
_entity.pdbx_description
1 polymer ?
#
loop_
_entity_poly.entity_id
_entity_poly.type
_entity_poly.pdbx_seq_one_letter_code
_entity_poly.pdbx_strand_id
1 'polypeptide(L)'
;MDDFVEDDDASRFKRSRFSDILVSDTRTVVQAYGEYCPISRNEYICRMEKHMEKTDDNEICGGDCENRAMQIECVTGNCTTGRNCSNQRFQRSACASLFLAQTAEKGIVLFANEFIEREELVIEYTGEVMDNNEYKRRQQVRLRS
;
A
#
# COMPACT_ATOMS: atom_id res chain seq x y z
N MET A 1 -19.27 59.29 10.33
CA MET A 1 -17.90 59.76 10.58
C MET A 1 -17.36 58.87 11.65
N ASP A 2 -16.20 58.32 11.39
CA ASP A 2 -15.78 57.01 11.87
C ASP A 2 -15.09 57.11 13.23
N ASP A 3 -15.60 56.39 14.23
CA ASP A 3 -14.85 56.14 15.46
C ASP A 3 -13.95 54.92 15.21
N PHE A 4 -12.69 55.24 14.93
CA PHE A 4 -11.60 54.28 14.80
C PHE A 4 -11.22 53.78 16.20
N VAL A 5 -11.45 52.49 16.47
CA VAL A 5 -10.84 51.80 17.63
C VAL A 5 -10.09 50.59 17.08
N GLU A 6 -8.77 50.69 17.13
CA GLU A 6 -7.88 49.54 16.94
C GLU A 6 -8.09 48.59 18.12
N ASP A 7 -8.29 47.29 17.86
CA ASP A 7 -8.33 46.26 18.89
C ASP A 7 -7.49 45.05 18.46
N ASP A 8 -6.53 44.68 19.31
CA ASP A 8 -5.46 43.73 19.00
C ASP A 8 -5.99 42.29 18.87
N ASP A 9 -6.06 41.74 17.65
CA ASP A 9 -6.43 40.32 17.41
C ASP A 9 -5.30 39.32 17.79
N ALA A 10 -4.52 39.65 18.81
CA ALA A 10 -3.49 38.80 19.41
C ALA A 10 -4.05 37.79 20.43
N SER A 11 -5.37 37.71 20.60
CA SER A 11 -6.02 36.90 21.65
C SER A 11 -6.86 35.71 21.16
N ARG A 12 -7.02 35.52 19.84
CA ARG A 12 -7.85 34.45 19.25
C ARG A 12 -7.25 33.04 19.37
N PHE A 13 -5.98 32.91 19.78
CA PHE A 13 -5.33 31.61 20.07
C PHE A 13 -5.67 31.01 21.45
N LYS A 14 -6.88 31.26 21.96
CA LYS A 14 -7.39 30.63 23.19
C LYS A 14 -7.82 29.19 22.92
N ARG A 15 -6.83 28.29 22.99
CA ARG A 15 -6.94 26.84 23.30
C ARG A 15 -8.37 26.29 23.24
N SER A 16 -8.82 25.86 22.05
CA SER A 16 -9.98 24.98 21.97
C SER A 16 -9.67 23.70 22.77
N ARG A 17 -10.63 23.24 23.57
CA ARG A 17 -10.48 21.97 24.29
C ARG A 17 -10.48 20.84 23.26
N PHE A 18 -9.65 19.83 23.51
CA PHE A 18 -9.53 18.62 22.67
C PHE A 18 -10.80 17.75 22.62
N SER A 19 -11.89 18.18 23.27
CA SER A 19 -13.16 17.45 23.43
C SER A 19 -14.17 17.66 22.30
N ASP A 20 -14.04 18.74 21.53
CA ASP A 20 -15.10 19.22 20.63
C ASP A 20 -14.74 19.08 19.14
N ILE A 21 -13.75 18.24 18.82
CA ILE A 21 -13.68 17.63 17.49
C ILE A 21 -14.86 16.68 17.41
N LEU A 22 -15.86 17.02 16.60
CA LEU A 22 -16.82 16.01 16.11
C LEU A 22 -16.00 14.88 15.50
N VAL A 23 -15.96 13.75 16.20
CA VAL A 23 -15.53 12.48 15.61
C VAL A 23 -16.53 12.20 14.50
N SER A 24 -16.10 12.46 13.26
CA SER A 24 -16.82 11.96 12.10
C SER A 24 -16.90 10.45 12.23
N ASP A 25 -18.10 9.86 12.16
CA ASP A 25 -18.31 8.41 12.15
C ASP A 25 -17.59 7.70 10.98
N THR A 26 -16.98 8.47 10.07
CA THR A 26 -16.19 7.98 8.94
C THR A 26 -14.69 7.94 9.27
N ARG A 27 -14.11 6.75 9.19
CA ARG A 27 -12.65 6.53 9.34
C ARG A 27 -11.88 7.35 8.31
N THR A 28 -10.96 8.20 8.78
CA THR A 28 -10.10 9.04 7.94
C THR A 28 -8.86 8.28 7.47
N VAL A 29 -8.23 8.77 6.40
CA VAL A 29 -6.97 8.21 5.87
C VAL A 29 -5.84 8.24 6.92
N VAL A 30 -5.76 9.31 7.72
CA VAL A 30 -4.76 9.46 8.78
C VAL A 30 -4.95 8.42 9.90
N GLN A 31 -6.21 8.16 10.30
CA GLN A 31 -6.51 7.09 11.26
C GLN A 31 -6.11 5.71 10.70
N ALA A 32 -6.42 5.43 9.43
CA ALA A 32 -6.04 4.17 8.80
C ALA A 32 -4.51 3.93 8.78
N TYR A 33 -3.71 4.98 8.54
CA TYR A 33 -2.24 4.90 8.65
C TYR A 33 -1.73 4.70 10.09
N GLY A 34 -2.50 5.10 11.12
CA GLY A 34 -2.18 4.82 12.52
C GLY A 34 -2.58 3.42 13.01
N GLU A 35 -3.48 2.75 12.28
CA GLU A 35 -4.03 1.44 12.64
C GLU A 35 -3.34 0.27 11.90
N TYR A 36 -2.79 0.50 10.70
CA TYR A 36 -2.11 -0.52 9.91
C TYR A 36 -0.59 -0.32 9.88
N CYS A 37 0.16 -1.40 10.04
CA CYS A 37 1.60 -1.43 9.77
C CYS A 37 1.84 -1.60 8.26
N PRO A 38 2.64 -0.74 7.60
CA PRO A 38 3.00 -0.94 6.20
C PRO A 38 4.01 -2.09 6.05
N ILE A 39 3.66 -3.09 5.25
CA ILE A 39 4.51 -4.24 4.93
C ILE A 39 4.86 -4.26 3.43
N SER A 40 6.14 -4.47 3.12
CA SER A 40 6.66 -4.48 1.74
C SER A 40 6.63 -5.85 1.06
N ARG A 41 6.34 -6.91 1.83
CA ARG A 41 6.21 -8.31 1.40
C ARG A 41 5.18 -9.02 2.28
N ASN A 42 4.73 -10.19 1.85
CA ASN A 42 3.83 -11.03 2.63
C ASN A 42 4.50 -11.60 3.89
N GLU A 43 3.85 -11.49 5.04
CA GLU A 43 4.33 -12.07 6.31
C GLU A 43 3.69 -13.45 6.53
N TYR A 44 4.49 -14.52 6.51
CA TYR A 44 3.99 -15.89 6.62
C TYR A 44 3.96 -16.38 8.08
N ILE A 45 2.78 -16.44 8.68
CA ILE A 45 2.63 -16.75 10.12
C ILE A 45 2.99 -18.22 10.43
N CYS A 46 2.70 -19.14 9.51
CA CYS A 46 2.77 -20.59 9.75
C CYS A 46 3.79 -21.32 8.84
N ARG A 47 4.62 -20.59 8.08
CA ARG A 47 5.63 -21.16 7.17
C ARG A 47 6.87 -20.28 7.14
N MET A 48 8.05 -20.90 7.12
CA MET A 48 9.30 -20.17 6.89
C MET A 48 9.38 -19.67 5.44
N GLU A 49 9.86 -18.44 5.26
CA GLU A 49 10.07 -17.83 3.95
C GLU A 49 11.18 -18.55 3.18
N LYS A 50 10.94 -18.84 1.89
CA LYS A 50 11.93 -19.43 1.00
C LYS A 50 12.76 -18.32 0.34
N HIS A 51 14.01 -18.20 0.75
CA HIS A 51 14.98 -17.32 0.08
C HIS A 51 15.38 -17.89 -1.29
N MET A 52 15.61 -17.02 -2.27
CA MET A 52 16.18 -17.36 -3.59
C MET A 52 17.54 -16.70 -3.77
N GLU A 53 18.50 -17.44 -4.37
CA GLU A 53 19.84 -16.94 -4.72
C GLU A 53 19.83 -16.20 -6.07
N LYS A 54 20.90 -15.41 -6.34
CA LYS A 54 21.07 -14.56 -7.54
C LYS A 54 22.28 -15.01 -8.38
N THR A 55 22.24 -14.83 -9.70
CA THR A 55 23.40 -15.01 -10.63
C THR A 55 23.63 -13.78 -11.55
N ASP A 56 24.27 -13.91 -12.73
CA ASP A 56 24.68 -12.79 -13.63
C ASP A 56 24.18 -12.89 -15.12
N ASP A 57 24.48 -11.86 -15.93
CA ASP A 57 23.62 -11.20 -16.95
C ASP A 57 23.89 -11.43 -18.49
N ASN A 58 22.85 -11.32 -19.36
CA ASN A 58 22.75 -10.62 -20.69
C ASN A 58 21.41 -10.74 -21.52
N GLU A 59 20.68 -9.62 -21.73
CA GLU A 59 19.69 -9.29 -22.81
C GLU A 59 18.48 -10.23 -23.19
N ILE A 60 17.21 -9.82 -23.46
CA ILE A 60 16.29 -8.69 -23.13
C ILE A 60 14.88 -9.30 -22.90
N CYS A 61 14.11 -8.94 -21.84
CA CYS A 61 12.78 -9.55 -21.53
C CYS A 61 11.63 -8.54 -21.69
N GLY A 62 10.84 -8.67 -22.76
CA GLY A 62 9.75 -7.76 -23.13
C GLY A 62 8.35 -8.39 -23.17
N GLY A 63 7.68 -8.33 -24.32
CA GLY A 63 6.38 -8.98 -24.57
C GLY A 63 6.50 -10.51 -24.65
N ASP A 64 7.45 -10.99 -25.45
CA ASP A 64 7.65 -12.41 -25.78
C ASP A 64 8.41 -13.22 -24.70
N CYS A 65 8.32 -12.80 -23.43
CA CYS A 65 8.94 -13.52 -22.33
C CYS A 65 8.08 -14.72 -21.91
N GLU A 66 8.58 -15.94 -22.10
CA GLU A 66 7.86 -17.18 -21.71
C GLU A 66 7.45 -17.18 -20.23
N ASN A 67 8.33 -16.77 -19.33
CA ASN A 67 8.01 -16.64 -17.90
C ASN A 67 6.86 -15.64 -17.68
N ARG A 68 6.87 -14.49 -18.35
CA ARG A 68 5.79 -13.49 -18.27
C ARG A 68 4.47 -14.05 -18.80
N ALA A 69 4.50 -14.80 -19.90
CA ALA A 69 3.33 -15.48 -20.46
C ALA A 69 2.78 -16.57 -19.51
N MET A 70 3.65 -17.24 -18.75
CA MET A 70 3.30 -18.21 -17.70
C MET A 70 2.98 -17.57 -16.34
N GLN A 71 2.94 -16.24 -16.23
CA GLN A 71 2.71 -15.48 -14.98
C GLN A 71 3.77 -15.75 -13.88
N ILE A 72 5.01 -16.03 -14.28
CA ILE A 72 6.17 -16.27 -13.42
C ILE A 72 7.13 -15.08 -13.55
N GLU A 73 7.64 -14.55 -12.44
CA GLU A 73 8.73 -13.57 -12.49
C GLU A 73 10.05 -14.25 -12.89
N CYS A 74 10.86 -13.56 -13.69
CA CYS A 74 12.24 -13.96 -13.89
C CYS A 74 13.03 -13.72 -12.59
N VAL A 75 13.82 -14.69 -12.12
CA VAL A 75 14.65 -14.52 -10.93
C VAL A 75 15.75 -13.47 -11.20
N THR A 76 15.98 -12.57 -10.25
CA THR A 76 16.99 -11.51 -10.33
C THR A 76 18.38 -12.11 -10.55
N GLY A 77 18.99 -11.83 -11.70
CA GLY A 77 20.32 -12.32 -12.07
C GLY A 77 20.34 -13.72 -12.71
N ASN A 78 19.28 -14.52 -12.61
CA ASN A 78 19.19 -15.83 -13.31
C ASN A 78 18.36 -15.75 -14.59
N CYS A 79 17.75 -14.60 -14.85
CA CYS A 79 17.24 -14.30 -16.18
C CYS A 79 18.43 -14.16 -17.13
N THR A 80 18.40 -14.83 -18.28
CA THR A 80 19.33 -14.53 -19.39
C THR A 80 19.41 -13.03 -19.56
N THR A 81 18.27 -12.34 -19.59
CA THR A 81 18.16 -10.91 -19.86
C THR A 81 18.80 -9.94 -18.84
N GLY A 82 19.33 -10.48 -17.75
CA GLY A 82 20.13 -9.77 -16.76
C GLY A 82 19.43 -8.60 -16.05
N ARG A 83 20.20 -7.58 -15.69
CA ARG A 83 19.74 -6.33 -15.04
C ARG A 83 18.64 -5.58 -15.81
N ASN A 84 18.52 -5.78 -17.12
CA ASN A 84 17.53 -5.10 -17.96
C ASN A 84 16.20 -5.88 -18.09
N CYS A 85 16.01 -6.96 -17.33
CA CYS A 85 14.74 -7.70 -17.30
C CYS A 85 13.58 -6.84 -16.77
N SER A 86 12.52 -6.66 -17.58
CA SER A 86 11.27 -5.98 -17.16
C SER A 86 10.26 -6.91 -16.46
N ASN A 87 10.59 -8.20 -16.32
CA ASN A 87 9.77 -9.23 -15.66
C ASN A 87 10.29 -9.55 -14.24
N GLN A 88 10.62 -8.49 -13.49
CA GLN A 88 11.14 -8.48 -12.11
C GLN A 88 10.45 -7.38 -11.27
N ARG A 89 9.19 -7.07 -11.59
CA ARG A 89 8.43 -5.94 -11.04
C ARG A 89 8.10 -6.14 -9.56
N PHE A 90 7.68 -7.34 -9.15
CA PHE A 90 7.42 -7.66 -7.75
C PHE A 90 8.73 -7.67 -6.94
N GLN A 91 9.78 -8.33 -7.44
CA GLN A 91 11.11 -8.33 -6.81
C GLN A 91 11.70 -6.92 -6.61
N ARG A 92 11.41 -5.98 -7.53
CA ARG A 92 11.85 -4.57 -7.47
C ARG A 92 10.84 -3.64 -6.79
N SER A 93 9.69 -4.14 -6.34
CA SER A 93 8.55 -3.37 -5.82
C SER A 93 8.12 -2.22 -6.76
N ALA A 94 8.20 -2.45 -8.07
CA ALA A 94 7.84 -1.49 -9.12
C ALA A 94 6.32 -1.40 -9.28
N CYS A 95 5.69 -0.71 -8.33
CA CYS A 95 4.27 -0.38 -8.31
C CYS A 95 4.02 1.01 -8.87
N ALA A 96 2.81 1.25 -9.38
CA ALA A 96 2.37 2.56 -9.81
C ALA A 96 2.30 3.58 -8.65
N SER A 97 2.36 4.86 -8.97
CA SER A 97 2.07 5.97 -8.07
C SER A 97 0.58 6.00 -7.74
N LEU A 98 0.22 5.74 -6.48
CA LEU A 98 -1.17 5.65 -6.00
C LEU A 98 -1.39 6.54 -4.78
N PHE A 99 -2.62 6.98 -4.54
CA PHE A 99 -3.02 7.75 -3.37
C PHE A 99 -4.33 7.27 -2.76
N LEU A 100 -4.51 7.49 -1.45
CA LEU A 100 -5.76 7.20 -0.73
C LEU A 100 -6.60 8.47 -0.60
N ALA A 101 -7.89 8.37 -0.89
CA ALA A 101 -8.86 9.43 -0.62
C ALA A 101 -10.17 8.87 -0.06
N GLN A 102 -10.87 9.67 0.74
CA GLN A 102 -12.16 9.30 1.30
C GLN A 102 -13.29 9.59 0.29
N THR A 103 -14.25 8.66 0.20
CA THR A 103 -15.44 8.75 -0.65
C THR A 103 -16.68 8.56 0.22
N ALA A 104 -17.78 9.24 -0.13
CA ALA A 104 -19.01 9.20 0.67
C ALA A 104 -19.66 7.79 0.74
N GLU A 105 -19.54 7.00 -0.33
CA GLU A 105 -20.22 5.70 -0.45
C GLU A 105 -19.35 4.50 -0.09
N LYS A 106 -18.04 4.55 -0.39
CA LYS A 106 -17.13 3.39 -0.31
C LYS A 106 -16.06 3.53 0.78
N GLY A 107 -16.10 4.61 1.57
CA GLY A 107 -15.08 4.91 2.57
C GLY A 107 -13.75 5.28 1.90
N ILE A 108 -12.64 4.76 2.43
CA ILE A 108 -11.29 5.02 1.89
C ILE A 108 -11.08 4.20 0.62
N VAL A 109 -10.71 4.87 -0.47
CA VAL A 109 -10.49 4.30 -1.80
C VAL A 109 -9.10 4.64 -2.29
N LEU A 110 -8.49 3.70 -3.02
CA LEU A 110 -7.18 3.84 -3.68
C LEU A 110 -7.38 4.34 -5.12
N PHE A 111 -6.64 5.39 -5.48
CA PHE A 111 -6.70 6.05 -6.79
C PHE A 111 -5.31 6.07 -7.43
N ALA A 112 -5.25 6.08 -8.76
CA ALA A 112 -4.02 6.28 -9.50
C ALA A 112 -3.62 7.77 -9.51
N ASN A 113 -2.37 8.05 -9.17
CA ASN A 113 -1.75 9.38 -9.22
C ASN A 113 -1.07 9.66 -10.57
N GLU A 114 -0.93 8.63 -11.41
CA GLU A 114 -0.31 8.69 -12.73
C GLU A 114 -1.14 7.91 -13.76
N PHE A 115 -0.77 8.05 -15.04
CA PHE A 115 -1.33 7.21 -16.09
C PHE A 115 -0.69 5.83 -16.03
N ILE A 116 -1.52 4.79 -15.94
CA ILE A 116 -1.08 3.39 -15.89
C ILE A 116 -1.37 2.77 -17.26
N GLU A 117 -0.35 2.22 -17.91
CA GLU A 117 -0.50 1.58 -19.20
C GLU A 117 -1.24 0.24 -19.11
N ARG A 118 -1.82 -0.20 -20.23
CA ARG A 118 -2.44 -1.52 -20.31
C ARG A 118 -1.36 -2.59 -20.05
N GLU A 119 -1.67 -3.56 -19.17
CA GLU A 119 -0.76 -4.66 -18.77
C GLU A 119 0.48 -4.22 -17.97
N GLU A 120 0.47 -3.00 -17.44
CA GLU A 120 1.36 -2.53 -16.38
C GLU A 120 0.98 -3.10 -15.00
N LEU A 121 1.94 -3.14 -14.07
CA LEU A 121 1.68 -3.59 -12.69
C LEU A 121 1.19 -2.42 -11.85
N VAL A 122 -0.02 -2.53 -11.30
CA VAL A 122 -0.57 -1.50 -10.40
C VAL A 122 0.11 -1.55 -9.03
N ILE A 123 -0.09 -2.64 -8.27
CA ILE A 123 0.48 -2.83 -6.93
C ILE A 123 0.40 -4.31 -6.53
N GLU A 124 1.29 -4.77 -5.65
CA GLU A 124 1.18 -6.08 -4.99
C GLU A 124 0.14 -6.04 -3.85
N TYR A 125 -0.70 -7.07 -3.74
CA TYR A 125 -1.54 -7.26 -2.56
C TYR A 125 -0.74 -7.98 -1.47
N THR A 126 -0.08 -7.20 -0.60
CA THR A 126 0.69 -7.72 0.54
C THR A 126 -0.18 -7.85 1.80
N GLY A 127 0.03 -8.92 2.57
CA GLY A 127 -0.73 -9.22 3.78
C GLY A 127 -0.06 -10.26 4.68
N GLU A 128 -0.68 -10.52 5.83
CA GLU A 128 -0.41 -11.73 6.61
C GLU A 128 -0.92 -12.96 5.85
N VAL A 129 -0.04 -13.91 5.54
CA VAL A 129 -0.41 -15.20 4.95
C VAL A 129 -0.52 -16.25 6.05
N MET A 130 -1.73 -16.75 6.23
CA MET A 130 -2.13 -17.65 7.32
C MET A 130 -2.63 -18.99 6.79
N ASP A 131 -2.54 -20.03 7.63
CA ASP A 131 -3.18 -21.31 7.33
C ASP A 131 -4.67 -21.33 7.74
N ASN A 132 -5.36 -22.41 7.39
CA ASN A 132 -6.78 -22.60 7.71
C ASN A 132 -7.07 -22.73 9.21
N ASN A 133 -6.07 -23.06 10.05
CA ASN A 133 -6.25 -23.21 11.50
C ASN A 133 -6.19 -21.84 12.17
N GLU A 134 -5.19 -21.04 11.83
CA GLU A 134 -5.02 -19.66 12.28
C GLU A 134 -6.19 -18.77 11.82
N TYR A 135 -6.64 -18.94 10.57
CA TYR A 135 -7.85 -18.29 10.06
C TYR A 135 -9.09 -18.57 10.92
N LYS A 136 -9.36 -19.86 11.22
CA LYS A 136 -10.49 -20.26 12.08
C LYS A 136 -10.35 -19.69 13.49
N ARG A 137 -9.15 -19.70 14.06
CA ARG A 137 -8.86 -19.14 15.39
C ARG A 137 -9.18 -17.64 15.43
N ARG A 138 -8.72 -16.86 14.43
CA ARG A 138 -9.00 -15.42 14.33
C ARG A 138 -10.48 -15.12 14.09
N GLN A 139 -11.18 -15.91 13.25
CA GLN A 139 -12.63 -15.78 13.08
C GLN A 139 -13.39 -15.98 14.38
N GLN A 140 -13.06 -17.00 15.18
CA GLN A 140 -13.73 -17.30 16.44
C GLN A 140 -13.59 -16.19 17.48
N VAL A 141 -12.45 -15.48 17.52
CA VAL A 141 -12.28 -14.30 18.39
C VAL A 141 -13.20 -13.16 17.93
N ARG A 142 -13.23 -12.86 16.63
CA ARG A 142 -14.04 -11.78 16.07
C ARG A 142 -15.56 -12.03 16.19
N LEU A 143 -16.02 -13.28 16.18
CA LEU A 143 -17.44 -13.63 16.40
C LEU A 143 -17.89 -13.56 17.87
N ARG A 144 -16.99 -13.24 18.80
CA ARG A 144 -17.25 -13.14 20.25
C ARG A 144 -17.01 -11.72 20.79
N SER A 145 -16.78 -10.77 19.90
CA SER A 145 -16.58 -9.34 20.16
C SER A 145 -17.79 -8.55 19.65
#